data_AF-A0A846LS05-F1
#
_entry.id   AF-A0A846LS05-F1
#
_cell.length_a   1.000
_cell.length_b   1.000
_cell.length_c   1.000
_cell.angle_alpha   90.00
_cell.angle_beta   90.00
_cell.angle_gamma   90.00
#
_symmetry.space_group_name_H-M   'P 1'
#
loop_
_entity.id
_entity.type
_entity.pdbx_description
1 polymer ?
#
loop_
_entity_poly.entity_id
_entity_poly.type
_entity_poly.pdbx_seq_one_letter_code
_entity_poly.pdbx_strand_id
1 'polypeptide(L)'
;MRDGPRAPSRGGLIRPYRRTDRAAVYDVCVRTADAGGDARGRWSTDDLMPDLFAGPYVDLEPDRAFVLDDGERVVGYVLGTADTAGFVPAWRSRWLPRLADRYPAPTGPPQTPEERMVSMLHRPERMLVPELAAYPAHLHIDLLPEVQGAGWGRALIEVFCAAVAGAGAAGVHLGVDPANTRALGFYARLGFTPVAVPALPGAVFLARPTGAPAAAD
;
A
#
# COMPACT_ATOMS: atom_id res chain seq x y z
N MET A 1 31.74 -29.28 24.64
CA MET A 1 31.05 -29.71 23.42
C MET A 1 29.62 -30.08 23.77
N ARG A 2 28.67 -29.27 23.31
CA ARG A 2 27.25 -29.56 22.98
C ARG A 2 26.49 -28.23 22.98
N ASP A 3 26.68 -27.49 21.89
CA ASP A 3 25.70 -26.49 21.46
C ASP A 3 24.45 -27.24 21.00
N GLY A 4 23.35 -27.05 21.72
CA GLY A 4 22.02 -27.41 21.25
C GLY A 4 21.48 -26.37 20.26
N PRO A 5 20.60 -26.73 19.33
CA PRO A 5 20.12 -25.81 18.31
C PRO A 5 19.36 -24.65 18.96
N ARG A 6 19.92 -23.46 18.84
CA ARG A 6 19.28 -22.20 19.21
C ARG A 6 18.11 -22.00 18.25
N ALA A 7 16.88 -21.90 18.77
CA ALA A 7 15.73 -21.50 17.97
C ALA A 7 16.06 -20.17 17.25
N PRO A 8 15.74 -20.01 15.95
CA PRO A 8 15.99 -18.75 15.28
C PRO A 8 15.21 -17.66 16.01
N SER A 9 15.92 -16.68 16.55
CA SER A 9 15.32 -15.40 16.89
C SER A 9 14.72 -14.87 15.59
N ARG A 10 13.39 -14.86 15.44
CA ARG A 10 12.70 -14.34 14.26
C ARG A 10 12.86 -12.81 14.20
N GLY A 11 14.07 -12.34 13.93
CA GLY A 11 14.40 -10.94 13.77
C GLY A 11 14.01 -10.51 12.37
N GLY A 12 12.83 -9.91 12.23
CA GLY A 12 12.48 -9.18 11.01
C GLY A 12 13.37 -7.95 10.85
N LEU A 13 13.70 -7.59 9.61
CA LEU A 13 14.42 -6.37 9.26
C LEU A 13 13.59 -5.55 8.28
N ILE A 14 13.32 -4.30 8.64
CA ILE A 14 12.82 -3.32 7.66
C ILE A 14 14.00 -2.81 6.85
N ARG A 15 13.89 -2.91 5.53
CA ARG A 15 14.91 -2.43 4.59
C ARG A 15 14.29 -1.79 3.34
N PRO A 16 15.04 -0.96 2.59
CA PRO A 16 14.60 -0.48 1.29
C PRO A 16 14.26 -1.66 0.35
N TYR A 17 13.23 -1.46 -0.46
CA TYR A 17 12.84 -2.37 -1.53
C TYR A 17 13.97 -2.55 -2.55
N ARG A 18 14.10 -3.76 -3.07
CA ARG A 18 14.98 -4.11 -4.19
C ARG A 18 14.12 -4.67 -5.32
N ARG A 19 14.52 -4.46 -6.57
CA ARG A 19 13.77 -4.99 -7.73
C ARG A 19 13.53 -6.50 -7.67
N THR A 20 14.43 -7.25 -7.04
CA THR A 20 14.31 -8.70 -6.81
C THR A 20 13.18 -9.07 -5.83
N ASP A 21 12.70 -8.14 -5.02
CA ASP A 21 11.60 -8.36 -4.08
C ASP A 21 10.22 -8.29 -4.75
N ARG A 22 10.13 -7.89 -6.03
CA ARG A 22 8.85 -7.63 -6.72
C ARG A 22 7.87 -8.79 -6.58
N ALA A 23 8.33 -10.02 -6.81
CA ALA A 23 7.47 -11.20 -6.74
C ALA A 23 6.91 -11.42 -5.33
N ALA A 24 7.71 -11.19 -4.29
CA ALA A 24 7.27 -11.32 -2.91
C ALA A 24 6.34 -10.17 -2.50
N VAL A 25 6.57 -8.94 -2.96
CA VAL A 25 5.63 -7.83 -2.79
C VAL A 25 4.27 -8.15 -3.44
N TYR A 26 4.28 -8.72 -4.64
CA TYR A 26 3.05 -9.16 -5.33
C TYR A 26 2.33 -10.27 -4.54
N ASP A 27 3.06 -11.28 -4.02
CA ASP A 27 2.49 -12.34 -3.17
C ASP A 27 1.86 -11.79 -1.90
N VAL A 28 2.55 -10.88 -1.20
CA VAL A 28 2.00 -10.22 0.00
C VAL A 28 0.72 -9.45 -0.36
N CYS A 29 0.74 -8.66 -1.43
CA CYS A 29 -0.38 -7.83 -1.84
C CYS A 29 -1.63 -8.67 -2.14
N VAL A 30 -1.52 -9.73 -2.95
CA VAL A 30 -2.69 -10.57 -3.26
C VAL A 30 -3.22 -11.31 -2.02
N ARG A 31 -2.33 -11.71 -1.09
CA ARG A 31 -2.71 -12.40 0.16
C ARG A 31 -3.32 -11.48 1.23
N THR A 32 -3.39 -10.17 0.97
CA THR A 32 -4.04 -9.19 1.85
C THR A 32 -5.10 -8.33 1.14
N ALA A 33 -5.41 -8.63 -0.13
CA ALA A 33 -6.28 -7.82 -0.98
C ALA A 33 -7.81 -8.05 -0.82
N ASP A 34 -8.28 -9.00 0.00
CA ASP A 34 -9.71 -9.19 0.30
C ASP A 34 -10.06 -8.56 1.66
N ALA A 35 -10.13 -7.23 1.70
CA ALA A 35 -10.32 -6.45 2.93
C ALA A 35 -9.31 -6.83 4.04
N GLY A 36 -8.05 -7.11 3.68
CA GLY A 36 -7.00 -7.60 4.58
C GLY A 36 -6.83 -9.13 4.58
N GLY A 37 -7.71 -9.87 3.91
CA GLY A 37 -7.63 -11.32 3.68
C GLY A 37 -7.04 -11.70 2.32
N ASP A 38 -6.98 -13.01 2.06
CA ASP A 38 -6.37 -13.58 0.85
C ASP A 38 -7.31 -13.53 -0.36
N ALA A 39 -6.87 -12.89 -1.45
CA ALA A 39 -7.65 -12.73 -2.67
C ALA A 39 -7.20 -13.65 -3.82
N ARG A 40 -6.29 -14.61 -3.57
CA ARG A 40 -5.84 -15.54 -4.63
C ARG A 40 -7.01 -16.35 -5.20
N GLY A 41 -7.05 -16.47 -6.53
CA GLY A 41 -8.11 -17.13 -7.28
C GLY A 41 -9.44 -16.36 -7.35
N ARG A 42 -9.52 -15.14 -6.78
CA ARG A 42 -10.75 -14.32 -6.80
C ARG A 42 -11.00 -13.65 -8.15
N TRP A 43 -9.93 -13.33 -8.87
CA TRP A 43 -9.93 -12.60 -10.13
C TRP A 43 -9.45 -13.52 -11.26
N SER A 44 -9.59 -13.07 -12.51
CA SER A 44 -9.02 -13.78 -13.66
C SER A 44 -7.49 -13.98 -13.57
N THR A 45 -6.81 -13.16 -12.77
CA THR A 45 -5.38 -13.28 -12.46
C THR A 45 -5.06 -12.74 -11.07
N ASP A 46 -4.18 -13.44 -10.35
CA ASP A 46 -3.67 -13.01 -9.04
C ASP A 46 -2.80 -11.74 -9.12
N ASP A 47 -2.39 -11.34 -10.33
CA ASP A 47 -1.63 -10.11 -10.56
C ASP A 47 -2.52 -8.84 -10.52
N LEU A 48 -3.85 -8.95 -10.61
CA LEU A 48 -4.73 -7.77 -10.75
C LEU A 48 -4.60 -6.79 -9.57
N MET A 49 -4.61 -7.30 -8.34
CA MET A 49 -4.52 -6.46 -7.15
C MET A 49 -3.12 -5.86 -7.00
N PRO A 50 -2.02 -6.64 -7.12
CA PRO A 50 -0.68 -6.07 -7.17
C PRO A 50 -0.46 -5.05 -8.29
N ASP A 51 -0.97 -5.28 -9.50
CA ASP A 51 -0.81 -4.36 -10.63
C ASP A 51 -1.54 -3.02 -10.41
N LEU A 52 -2.54 -3.01 -9.52
CA LEU A 52 -3.27 -1.83 -9.13
C LEU A 52 -2.73 -1.17 -7.84
N PHE A 53 -2.25 -1.92 -6.86
CA PHE A 53 -1.98 -1.37 -5.52
C PHE A 53 -0.53 -1.53 -5.03
N ALA A 54 0.35 -2.20 -5.79
CA ALA A 54 1.75 -2.39 -5.39
C ALA A 54 2.75 -2.10 -6.53
N GLY A 55 2.57 -2.74 -7.69
CA GLY A 55 3.37 -2.61 -8.90
C GLY A 55 3.73 -1.18 -9.33
N PRO A 56 2.78 -0.24 -9.45
CA PRO A 56 3.09 1.12 -9.89
C PRO A 56 4.04 1.84 -8.94
N TYR A 57 3.92 1.61 -7.63
CA TYR A 57 4.76 2.26 -6.63
C TYR A 57 6.19 1.75 -6.67
N VAL A 58 6.39 0.43 -6.72
CA VAL A 58 7.74 -0.17 -6.78
C VAL A 58 8.45 0.07 -8.11
N ASP A 59 7.73 0.44 -9.17
CA ASP A 59 8.33 0.80 -10.45
C ASP A 59 8.57 2.30 -10.63
N LEU A 60 7.61 3.14 -10.24
CA LEU A 60 7.68 4.58 -10.47
C LEU A 60 8.47 5.31 -9.36
N GLU A 61 8.35 4.84 -8.12
CA GLU A 61 8.97 5.46 -6.93
C GLU A 61 9.59 4.41 -5.97
N PRO A 62 10.50 3.54 -6.45
CA PRO A 62 11.10 2.48 -5.63
C PRO A 62 11.81 2.98 -4.37
N ASP A 63 12.33 4.21 -4.39
CA ASP A 63 13.04 4.82 -3.25
C ASP A 63 12.11 5.15 -2.07
N ARG A 64 10.79 5.02 -2.26
CA ARG A 64 9.75 5.19 -1.22
C ARG A 64 9.06 3.87 -0.85
N ALA A 65 9.62 2.75 -1.29
CA ALA A 65 9.15 1.41 -0.94
C ALA A 65 10.12 0.74 0.05
N PHE A 66 9.56 0.13 1.09
CA PHE A 66 10.28 -0.59 2.13
C PHE A 66 9.61 -1.93 2.36
N VAL A 67 10.41 -2.94 2.69
CA VAL A 67 9.94 -4.31 2.93
C VAL A 67 10.35 -4.77 4.32
N LEU A 68 9.52 -5.62 4.92
CA LEU A 68 9.85 -6.43 6.08
C LEU A 68 10.38 -7.77 5.59
N ASP A 69 11.66 -8.01 5.81
CA ASP A 69 12.39 -9.24 5.47
C ASP A 69 12.55 -10.09 6.74
N ASP A 70 12.12 -11.35 6.71
CA ASP A 70 12.27 -12.28 7.84
C ASP A 70 13.58 -13.09 7.83
N GLY A 71 14.46 -12.81 6.86
CA GLY A 71 15.71 -13.52 6.61
C GLY A 71 15.59 -14.60 5.54
N GLU A 72 14.37 -15.01 5.17
CA GLU A 72 14.10 -15.98 4.11
C GLU A 72 13.34 -15.32 2.94
N ARG A 73 12.37 -14.45 3.24
CA ARG A 73 11.54 -13.77 2.26
C ARG A 73 11.02 -12.43 2.76
N VAL A 74 10.49 -11.64 1.83
CA VAL A 74 9.66 -10.49 2.18
C VAL A 74 8.28 -10.97 2.66
N VAL A 75 7.88 -10.51 3.84
CA VAL A 75 6.63 -10.87 4.52
C VAL A 75 5.73 -9.67 4.82
N GLY A 76 6.13 -8.49 4.38
CA GLY A 76 5.35 -7.28 4.48
C GLY A 76 6.01 -6.13 3.73
N TYR A 77 5.27 -5.07 3.46
CA TYR A 77 5.78 -3.87 2.83
C TYR A 77 5.05 -2.62 3.30
N VAL A 78 5.69 -1.47 3.08
CA VAL A 78 5.01 -0.19 2.90
C VAL A 78 5.56 0.46 1.64
N LEU A 79 4.67 0.99 0.81
CA LEU A 79 5.00 1.62 -0.46
C LEU A 79 4.02 2.75 -0.73
N GLY A 80 4.40 3.69 -1.59
CA GLY A 80 3.61 4.88 -1.81
C GLY A 80 4.33 5.93 -2.64
N THR A 81 3.79 7.14 -2.61
CA THR A 81 4.37 8.34 -3.24
C THR A 81 4.41 9.48 -2.24
N ALA A 82 5.34 10.43 -2.43
CA ALA A 82 5.35 11.69 -1.70
C ALA A 82 4.45 12.75 -2.33
N ASP A 83 4.05 12.58 -3.59
CA ASP A 83 3.28 13.55 -4.37
C ASP A 83 2.26 12.86 -5.27
N THR A 84 1.03 12.75 -4.78
CA THR A 84 -0.10 12.19 -5.52
C THR A 84 -0.36 12.93 -6.84
N ALA A 85 -0.16 14.24 -6.86
CA ALA A 85 -0.39 15.06 -8.05
C ALA A 85 0.63 14.75 -9.16
N GLY A 86 1.90 14.55 -8.80
CA GLY A 86 2.96 14.10 -9.71
C GLY A 86 2.87 12.60 -10.08
N PHE A 87 2.39 11.75 -9.17
CA PHE A 87 2.29 10.30 -9.37
C PHE A 87 1.22 9.93 -10.41
N VAL A 88 0.07 10.61 -10.42
CA VAL A 88 -1.04 10.35 -11.37
C VAL A 88 -0.64 10.43 -12.85
N PRO A 89 0.02 11.50 -13.33
CA PRO A 89 0.48 11.55 -14.72
C PRO A 89 1.61 10.54 -15.01
N ALA A 90 2.46 10.23 -14.03
CA ALA A 90 3.49 9.19 -14.18
C ALA A 90 2.85 7.79 -14.34
N TRP A 91 1.81 7.48 -13.56
CA TRP A 91 1.02 6.26 -13.71
C TRP A 91 0.47 6.14 -15.13
N ARG A 92 -0.21 7.17 -15.61
CA ARG A 92 -0.82 7.16 -16.95
C ARG A 92 0.20 6.95 -18.06
N SER A 93 1.32 7.67 -18.00
CA SER A 93 2.28 7.71 -19.10
C SER A 93 3.27 6.55 -19.08
N ARG A 94 3.57 5.97 -17.91
CA ARG A 94 4.67 4.99 -17.75
C ARG A 94 4.21 3.63 -17.21
N TRP A 95 3.16 3.57 -16.40
CA TRP A 95 2.67 2.32 -15.82
C TRP A 95 1.57 1.68 -16.66
N LEU A 96 0.50 2.44 -16.92
CA LEU A 96 -0.69 1.94 -17.61
C LEU A 96 -0.39 1.30 -18.99
N PRO A 97 0.51 1.85 -19.84
CA PRO A 97 0.82 1.24 -21.14
C PRO A 97 1.42 -0.17 -21.03
N ARG A 98 2.08 -0.49 -19.91
CA ARG A 98 2.69 -1.82 -19.69
C ARG A 98 1.66 -2.90 -19.39
N LEU A 99 0.45 -2.49 -19.04
CA LEU A 99 -0.65 -3.36 -18.65
C LEU A 99 -1.77 -3.39 -19.68
N ALA A 100 -1.70 -2.60 -20.75
CA ALA A 100 -2.80 -2.40 -21.70
C ALA A 100 -3.25 -3.70 -22.39
N ASP A 101 -2.31 -4.62 -22.68
CA ASP A 101 -2.63 -5.92 -23.27
C ASP A 101 -3.32 -6.86 -22.27
N ARG A 102 -2.95 -6.78 -20.98
CA ARG A 102 -3.49 -7.61 -19.91
C ARG A 102 -4.85 -7.10 -19.42
N TYR A 103 -5.00 -5.78 -19.34
CA TYR A 103 -6.20 -5.09 -18.88
C TYR A 103 -6.61 -4.04 -19.91
N PRO A 104 -7.36 -4.41 -20.95
CA PRO A 104 -7.84 -3.47 -21.96
C PRO A 104 -8.65 -2.32 -21.35
N ALA A 105 -8.65 -1.17 -22.03
CA ALA A 105 -9.41 0.00 -21.58
C ALA A 105 -10.92 -0.31 -21.52
N PRO A 106 -11.63 0.07 -20.43
CA PRO A 106 -13.07 -0.12 -20.33
C PRO A 106 -13.82 0.63 -21.44
N THR A 107 -14.75 -0.04 -22.12
CA THR A 107 -15.61 0.56 -23.15
C THR A 107 -16.92 1.13 -22.59
N GLY A 108 -17.20 0.90 -21.31
CA GLY A 108 -18.43 1.34 -20.65
C GLY A 108 -18.34 1.26 -19.12
N PRO A 109 -19.45 1.50 -18.40
CA PRO A 109 -19.51 1.36 -16.96
C PRO A 109 -19.23 -0.09 -16.52
N PRO A 110 -18.49 -0.30 -15.42
CA PRO A 110 -18.18 -1.65 -14.95
C PRO A 110 -19.42 -2.35 -14.38
N GLN A 111 -19.64 -3.59 -14.79
CA GLN A 111 -20.75 -4.47 -14.37
C GLN A 111 -20.29 -5.51 -13.35
N THR A 112 -19.03 -5.95 -13.42
CA THR A 112 -18.46 -6.94 -12.48
C THR A 112 -17.53 -6.30 -11.43
N PRO A 113 -17.26 -6.97 -10.30
CA PRO A 113 -16.25 -6.49 -9.35
C PRO A 113 -14.85 -6.36 -9.96
N GLU A 114 -14.47 -7.26 -10.87
CA GLU A 114 -13.19 -7.21 -11.59
C GLU A 114 -13.14 -6.00 -12.54
N GLU A 115 -14.19 -5.77 -13.32
CA GLU A 115 -14.29 -4.59 -14.19
C GLU A 115 -14.22 -3.28 -13.40
N ARG A 116 -14.69 -3.26 -12.15
CA ARG A 116 -14.50 -2.10 -11.27
C ARG A 116 -13.03 -1.87 -10.93
N MET A 117 -12.25 -2.92 -10.68
CA MET A 117 -10.80 -2.81 -10.44
C MET A 117 -10.06 -2.38 -11.72
N VAL A 118 -10.41 -2.95 -12.87
CA VAL A 118 -9.83 -2.53 -14.16
C VAL A 118 -10.19 -1.07 -14.48
N SER A 119 -11.44 -0.66 -14.26
CA SER A 119 -11.84 0.75 -14.41
C SER A 119 -11.05 1.68 -13.48
N MET A 120 -10.74 1.22 -12.28
CA MET A 120 -9.91 1.93 -11.31
C MET A 120 -8.46 2.09 -11.79
N LEU A 121 -7.87 1.04 -12.41
CA LEU A 121 -6.53 1.05 -13.00
C LEU A 121 -6.37 2.09 -14.11
N HIS A 122 -7.40 2.22 -14.96
CA HIS A 122 -7.43 3.14 -16.09
C HIS A 122 -7.74 4.60 -15.72
N ARG A 123 -8.11 4.87 -14.46
CA ARG A 123 -8.50 6.21 -13.97
C ARG A 123 -7.69 6.64 -12.74
N PRO A 124 -6.36 6.81 -12.85
CA PRO A 124 -5.55 7.27 -11.73
C PRO A 124 -5.98 8.66 -11.19
N GLU A 125 -6.69 9.51 -11.94
CA GLU A 125 -7.25 10.79 -11.47
C GLU A 125 -8.15 10.65 -10.25
N ARG A 126 -8.74 9.48 -10.03
CA ARG A 126 -9.53 9.22 -8.83
C ARG A 126 -8.74 9.49 -7.54
N MET A 127 -7.39 9.46 -7.60
CA MET A 127 -6.51 9.77 -6.47
C MET A 127 -6.41 11.28 -6.21
N LEU A 128 -6.77 12.12 -7.19
CA LEU A 128 -6.77 13.59 -7.08
C LEU A 128 -8.09 14.07 -6.48
N VAL A 129 -8.17 14.06 -5.16
CA VAL A 129 -9.33 14.58 -4.43
C VAL A 129 -8.95 15.86 -3.66
N PRO A 130 -9.72 16.97 -3.81
CA PRO A 130 -9.39 18.25 -3.18
C PRO A 130 -9.23 18.17 -1.66
N GLU A 131 -10.02 17.33 -1.00
CA GLU A 131 -10.03 17.16 0.45
C GLU A 131 -8.72 16.55 0.99
N LEU A 132 -7.93 15.88 0.14
CA LEU A 132 -6.63 15.30 0.50
C LEU A 132 -5.44 16.15 0.03
N ALA A 133 -5.66 17.32 -0.58
CA ALA A 133 -4.59 18.16 -1.12
C ALA A 133 -3.56 18.61 -0.07
N ALA A 134 -3.95 18.73 1.20
CA ALA A 134 -3.05 19.04 2.32
C ALA A 134 -2.13 17.86 2.72
N TYR A 135 -2.40 16.65 2.21
CA TYR A 135 -1.69 15.42 2.50
C TYR A 135 -1.16 14.81 1.19
N PRO A 136 -0.14 15.40 0.56
CA PRO A 136 0.27 15.04 -0.80
C PRO A 136 0.80 13.60 -0.92
N ALA A 137 1.33 13.02 0.16
CA ALA A 137 1.78 11.63 0.15
C ALA A 137 0.61 10.66 0.34
N HIS A 138 0.71 9.47 -0.26
CA HIS A 138 -0.16 8.35 0.08
C HIS A 138 0.58 7.02 0.07
N LEU A 139 0.01 6.03 0.76
CA LEU A 139 0.64 4.73 0.95
C LEU A 139 -0.33 3.55 0.86
N HIS A 140 0.26 2.38 0.64
CA HIS A 140 -0.29 1.07 0.98
C HIS A 140 0.69 0.35 1.91
N ILE A 141 0.16 -0.36 2.91
CA ILE A 141 0.93 -1.18 3.84
C ILE A 141 0.22 -2.51 4.01
N ASP A 142 0.98 -3.59 3.88
CA ASP A 142 0.46 -4.94 4.03
C ASP A 142 1.49 -5.82 4.72
N LEU A 143 1.00 -6.68 5.62
CA LEU A 143 1.81 -7.64 6.34
C LEU A 143 1.09 -8.98 6.31
N LEU A 144 1.82 -10.05 6.05
CA LEU A 144 1.28 -11.39 6.13
C LEU A 144 0.82 -11.71 7.57
N PRO A 145 -0.24 -12.53 7.75
CA PRO A 145 -0.84 -12.79 9.06
C PRO A 145 0.18 -13.20 10.15
N GLU A 146 1.19 -13.98 9.78
CA GLU A 146 2.22 -14.51 10.69
C GLU A 146 3.12 -13.45 11.36
N VAL A 147 3.18 -12.22 10.83
CA VAL A 147 4.01 -11.13 11.38
C VAL A 147 3.21 -9.93 11.87
N GLN A 148 1.87 -10.02 11.85
CA GLN A 148 1.02 -8.97 12.37
C GLN A 148 0.99 -8.95 13.91
N GLY A 149 0.62 -7.81 14.51
CA GLY A 149 0.52 -7.68 15.97
C GLY A 149 1.86 -7.59 16.71
N ALA A 150 2.98 -7.60 15.99
CA ALA A 150 4.34 -7.55 16.55
C ALA A 150 4.99 -6.15 16.45
N GLY A 151 4.22 -5.08 16.21
CA GLY A 151 4.73 -3.71 16.09
C GLY A 151 5.34 -3.34 14.73
N TRP A 152 5.57 -4.31 13.83
CA TRP A 152 6.13 -4.07 12.49
C TRP A 152 5.31 -3.09 11.64
N GLY A 153 3.99 -3.12 11.74
CA GLY A 153 3.12 -2.18 11.02
C GLY A 153 3.40 -0.72 11.40
N ARG A 154 3.58 -0.45 12.70
CA ARG A 154 3.97 0.88 13.20
C ARG A 154 5.34 1.27 12.65
N ALA A 155 6.32 0.38 12.76
CA ALA A 155 7.68 0.65 12.30
C ALA A 155 7.76 0.93 10.78
N LEU A 156 7.01 0.19 9.96
CA LEU A 156 6.91 0.46 8.52
C LEU A 156 6.30 1.85 8.25
N ILE A 157 5.18 2.19 8.90
CA ILE A 157 4.55 3.51 8.73
C ILE A 157 5.51 4.65 9.09
N GLU A 158 6.26 4.52 10.20
CA GLU A 158 7.20 5.56 10.61
C GLU A 158 8.37 5.72 9.62
N VAL A 159 8.92 4.61 9.10
CA VAL A 159 9.97 4.67 8.07
C VAL A 159 9.44 5.35 6.80
N PHE A 160 8.22 5.01 6.36
CA PHE A 160 7.60 5.66 5.20
C PHE A 160 7.37 7.15 5.43
N CYS A 161 6.80 7.53 6.59
CA CYS A 161 6.53 8.93 6.93
C CYS A 161 7.81 9.77 6.96
N ALA A 162 8.89 9.23 7.53
CA ALA A 162 10.20 9.89 7.50
C ALA A 162 10.72 10.08 6.07
N ALA A 163 10.57 9.07 5.20
CA ALA A 163 11.00 9.14 3.81
C ALA A 163 10.23 10.20 3.00
N VAL A 164 8.89 10.25 3.13
CA VAL A 164 8.09 11.25 2.41
C VAL A 164 8.24 12.66 3.01
N ALA A 165 8.46 12.78 4.33
CA ALA A 165 8.80 14.05 4.96
C ALA A 165 10.13 14.61 4.41
N GLY A 166 11.15 13.76 4.30
CA GLY A 166 12.43 14.11 3.68
C GLY A 166 12.31 14.52 2.21
N ALA A 167 11.26 14.08 1.53
CA ALA A 167 10.90 14.50 0.17
C ALA A 167 9.98 15.74 0.12
N GLY A 168 9.67 16.36 1.26
CA GLY A 168 8.88 17.59 1.34
C GLY A 168 7.36 17.41 1.50
N ALA A 169 6.86 16.18 1.66
CA ALA A 169 5.44 15.97 1.90
C ALA A 169 5.05 16.42 3.32
N ALA A 170 4.10 17.35 3.42
CA ALA A 170 3.60 17.87 4.71
C ALA A 170 2.69 16.88 5.45
N GLY A 171 2.10 15.92 4.73
CA GLY A 171 1.11 15.01 5.24
C GLY A 171 0.96 13.77 4.36
N VAL A 172 0.42 12.71 4.96
CA VAL A 172 0.17 11.43 4.30
C VAL A 172 -1.28 11.03 4.48
N HIS A 173 -1.90 10.50 3.43
CA HIS A 173 -3.23 9.92 3.46
C HIS A 173 -3.26 8.47 2.97
N LEU A 174 -4.37 7.79 3.21
CA LEU A 174 -4.65 6.46 2.67
C LEU A 174 -6.16 6.20 2.65
N GLY A 175 -6.58 5.27 1.79
CA GLY A 175 -7.94 4.75 1.75
C GLY A 175 -8.00 3.35 2.38
N VAL A 176 -9.02 3.10 3.19
CA VAL A 176 -9.29 1.79 3.81
C VAL A 176 -10.66 1.30 3.38
N ASP A 177 -10.78 0.01 3.08
CA ASP A 177 -12.09 -0.62 2.91
C ASP A 177 -12.89 -0.47 4.23
N PRO A 178 -14.12 0.07 4.21
CA PRO A 178 -14.93 0.24 5.42
C PRO A 178 -15.18 -1.06 6.20
N ALA A 179 -15.14 -2.22 5.55
CA ALA A 179 -15.27 -3.53 6.21
C ALA A 179 -14.04 -3.93 7.01
N ASN A 180 -12.86 -3.34 6.72
CA ASN A 180 -11.60 -3.63 7.42
C ASN A 180 -11.48 -2.81 8.72
N THR A 181 -12.35 -3.10 9.68
CA THR A 181 -12.38 -2.42 11.00
C THR A 181 -11.08 -2.56 11.78
N ARG A 182 -10.33 -3.65 11.57
CA ARG A 182 -9.00 -3.85 12.15
C ARG A 182 -8.02 -2.79 11.65
N ALA A 183 -7.96 -2.54 10.34
CA ALA A 183 -7.10 -1.51 9.76
C ALA A 183 -7.49 -0.10 10.23
N LEU A 184 -8.80 0.20 10.30
CA LEU A 184 -9.27 1.49 10.84
C LEU A 184 -8.75 1.74 12.26
N GLY A 185 -8.86 0.74 13.14
CA GLY A 185 -8.32 0.83 14.50
C GLY A 185 -6.80 0.91 14.54
N PHE A 186 -6.09 0.25 13.62
CA PHE A 186 -4.62 0.34 13.51
C PHE A 186 -4.19 1.77 13.18
N TYR A 187 -4.78 2.40 12.16
CA TYR A 187 -4.42 3.76 11.75
C TYR A 187 -4.80 4.81 12.79
N ALA A 188 -5.93 4.64 13.49
CA ALA A 188 -6.31 5.53 14.58
C ALA A 188 -5.24 5.58 15.70
N ARG A 189 -4.68 4.41 16.08
CA ARG A 189 -3.57 4.34 17.06
C ARG A 189 -2.26 4.93 16.56
N LEU A 190 -2.12 5.10 15.25
CA LEU A 190 -0.98 5.77 14.63
C LEU A 190 -1.20 7.27 14.42
N GLY A 191 -2.30 7.83 14.96
CA GLY A 191 -2.61 9.25 14.88
C GLY A 191 -3.20 9.70 13.53
N PHE A 192 -3.64 8.75 12.68
CA PHE A 192 -4.42 9.11 11.50
C PHE A 192 -5.85 9.47 11.90
N THR A 193 -6.36 10.54 11.33
CA THR A 193 -7.72 11.03 11.54
C THR A 193 -8.56 10.91 10.27
N PRO A 194 -9.89 10.69 10.36
CA PRO A 194 -10.74 10.64 9.19
C PRO A 194 -10.76 11.95 8.40
N VAL A 195 -10.78 11.84 7.07
CA VAL A 195 -11.05 12.93 6.14
C VAL A 195 -12.28 12.58 5.32
N ALA A 196 -13.27 13.47 5.29
CA ALA A 196 -14.46 13.27 4.49
C ALA A 196 -14.13 13.44 3.01
N VAL A 197 -14.37 12.41 2.20
CA VAL A 197 -14.19 12.44 0.74
C VAL A 197 -15.47 11.93 0.08
N PRO A 198 -16.51 12.79 -0.04
CA PRO A 198 -17.85 12.37 -0.50
C PRO A 198 -17.86 11.76 -1.90
N ALA A 199 -16.90 12.13 -2.76
CA ALA A 199 -16.77 11.62 -4.11
C ALA A 199 -16.38 10.13 -4.18
N LEU A 200 -15.89 9.54 -3.09
CA LEU A 200 -15.38 8.17 -3.02
C LEU A 200 -15.98 7.41 -1.82
N PRO A 201 -17.31 7.16 -1.80
CA PRO A 201 -17.98 6.55 -0.64
C PRO A 201 -17.59 5.09 -0.38
N GLY A 202 -16.89 4.44 -1.32
CA GLY A 202 -16.41 3.06 -1.19
C GLY A 202 -15.16 2.89 -0.31
N ALA A 203 -14.60 3.97 0.23
CA ALA A 203 -13.43 3.93 1.11
C ALA A 203 -13.55 4.94 2.24
N VAL A 204 -12.99 4.60 3.40
CA VAL A 204 -12.73 5.55 4.48
C VAL A 204 -11.34 6.13 4.27
N PHE A 205 -11.25 7.44 4.10
CA PHE A 205 -9.96 8.13 3.99
C PHE A 205 -9.49 8.59 5.35
N LEU A 206 -8.22 8.33 5.63
CA LEU A 206 -7.54 8.70 6.85
C LEU A 206 -6.25 9.46 6.49
N ALA A 207 -5.89 10.46 7.30
CA ALA A 207 -4.69 11.25 7.06
C ALA A 207 -3.98 11.67 8.36
N ARG A 208 -2.68 11.93 8.28
CA ARG A 208 -1.90 12.58 9.34
C ARG A 208 -0.79 13.48 8.77
N PRO A 209 -0.36 14.54 9.48
CA PRO A 209 0.88 15.24 9.16
C PRO A 209 2.09 14.29 9.25
N THR A 210 3.09 14.47 8.39
CA THR A 210 4.29 13.60 8.39
C THR A 210 5.21 13.86 9.58
N GLY A 211 5.16 15.06 10.17
CA GLY A 211 5.92 15.44 11.37
C GLY A 211 5.19 15.22 12.70
N ALA A 212 3.97 14.66 12.70
CA ALA A 212 3.24 14.41 13.94
C ALA A 212 3.78 13.14 14.63
N PRO A 213 4.06 13.18 15.95
CA PRO A 213 4.38 11.96 16.69
C PRO A 213 3.17 11.02 16.66
N ALA A 214 3.42 9.72 16.57
CA ALA A 214 2.36 8.74 16.71
C ALA A 214 1.68 8.88 18.09
N ALA A 215 0.37 8.61 18.16
CA ALA A 215 -0.35 8.65 19.43
C ALA A 215 0.30 7.67 20.42
N ALA A 216 0.44 8.11 21.68
CA ALA A 216 0.90 7.27 22.77
C ALA A 216 -0.14 6.16 23.04
N ASP A 217 0.35 4.94 23.27
CA ASP A 217 -0.49 3.77 23.58
C ASP A 217 -1.22 3.90 24.93
#